data_AF-A0A2S2PUK4-F1
#
_entry.id   AF-A0A2S2PUK4-F1
#
_cell.length_a   1.000
_cell.length_b   1.000
_cell.length_c   1.000
_cell.angle_alpha   90.00
_cell.angle_beta   90.00
_cell.angle_gamma   90.00
#
_symmetry.space_group_name_H-M   'P 1'
#
loop_
_entity.id
_entity.type
_entity.pdbx_description
1 polymer ?
#
loop_
_entity_poly.entity_id
_entity_poly.type
_entity_poly.pdbx_seq_one_letter_code
_entity_poly.pdbx_strand_id
1 'polypeptide(L)'
;DQISGPCCFFFMSITLGIDSAMGGLECVITGLMDEFSGFFKNRKWPRERFTFAVIGISFCVALINVTPGGIYMLHLLDTYAAGISLLCSALFECIAVSWFYGLEKFCNDVESMIGHRPGLYWRLCWKFVSPMFIIVSLENIIQRLIFVVILQHIHVTIV
;
A
#
# COMPACT_ATOMS: atom_id res chain seq x y z
N ASP A 1 -2.70 40.12 -11.63
CA ASP A 1 -2.34 39.10 -10.61
C ASP A 1 -3.46 38.08 -10.28
N GLN A 2 -4.40 37.77 -11.19
CA GLN A 2 -5.48 36.79 -10.94
C GLN A 2 -5.31 35.46 -11.70
N ILE A 3 -4.33 35.36 -12.62
CA ILE A 3 -4.12 34.19 -13.48
C ILE A 3 -3.02 33.24 -12.93
N SER A 4 -2.10 33.74 -12.09
CA SER A 4 -0.98 32.95 -11.56
C SER A 4 -1.39 31.93 -10.49
N GLY A 5 -2.47 32.21 -9.73
CA GLY A 5 -2.96 31.35 -8.65
C GLY A 5 -3.32 29.91 -9.08
N PRO A 6 -4.19 29.70 -10.10
CA PRO A 6 -4.55 28.34 -10.53
C PRO A 6 -3.37 27.56 -11.11
N CYS A 7 -2.45 28.20 -11.84
CA CYS A 7 -1.27 27.53 -12.40
C CYS A 7 -0.36 26.96 -11.30
N CYS A 8 -0.13 27.73 -10.22
CA CYS A 8 0.65 27.26 -9.08
C CYS A 8 -0.04 26.10 -8.35
N PHE A 9 -1.37 26.13 -8.23
CA PHE A 9 -2.14 25.03 -7.62
C PHE A 9 -2.03 23.72 -8.42
N PHE A 10 -2.23 23.78 -9.74
CA PHE A 10 -2.07 22.60 -10.59
C PHE A 10 -0.64 22.07 -10.57
N PHE A 11 0.35 22.96 -10.62
CA PHE A 11 1.77 22.56 -10.54
C PHE A 11 2.07 21.82 -9.23
N MET A 12 1.63 22.37 -8.10
CA MET A 12 1.77 21.71 -6.79
C MET A 12 1.10 20.33 -6.77
N SER A 13 -0.13 20.21 -7.28
CA SER A 13 -0.84 18.94 -7.33
C SER A 13 -0.12 17.89 -8.19
N ILE A 14 0.47 18.32 -9.32
CA ILE A 14 1.25 17.44 -10.19
C ILE A 14 2.53 16.98 -9.47
N THR A 15 3.27 17.89 -8.82
CA THR A 15 4.49 17.55 -8.08
C THR A 15 4.21 16.59 -6.93
N LEU A 16 3.13 16.80 -6.15
CA LEU A 16 2.70 15.89 -5.07
C LEU A 16 2.37 14.49 -5.59
N GLY A 17 1.69 14.41 -6.74
CA GLY A 17 1.37 13.15 -7.38
C GLY A 17 2.63 12.41 -7.88
N ILE A 18 3.57 13.13 -8.49
CA ILE A 18 4.83 12.56 -8.99
C ILE A 18 5.69 12.03 -7.83
N ASP A 19 5.85 12.81 -6.75
CA ASP A 19 6.65 12.41 -5.59
C ASP A 19 6.13 11.11 -4.95
N SER A 20 4.81 11.04 -4.74
CA SER A 20 4.15 9.85 -4.19
C SER A 20 4.30 8.63 -5.11
N ALA A 21 4.15 8.81 -6.43
CA ALA A 21 4.29 7.74 -7.41
C ALA A 21 5.74 7.21 -7.49
N MET A 22 6.73 8.09 -7.42
CA MET A 22 8.15 7.70 -7.39
C MET A 22 8.48 6.91 -6.13
N GLY A 23 8.04 7.36 -4.96
CA GLY A 23 8.22 6.61 -3.71
C GLY A 23 7.60 5.22 -3.77
N GLY A 24 6.36 5.10 -4.27
CA GLY A 24 5.68 3.81 -4.44
C GLY A 24 6.41 2.86 -5.41
N LEU A 25 6.84 3.36 -6.57
CA LEU A 25 7.57 2.56 -7.56
C LEU A 25 8.93 2.09 -7.02
N GLU A 26 9.69 2.95 -6.35
CA GLU A 26 10.98 2.59 -5.75
C GLU A 26 10.83 1.50 -4.68
N CYS A 27 9.78 1.56 -3.85
CA CYS A 27 9.48 0.51 -2.87
C CYS A 27 9.19 -0.83 -3.54
N VAL A 28 8.37 -0.85 -4.60
CA VAL A 28 8.04 -2.08 -5.33
C VAL A 28 9.27 -2.66 -6.03
N ILE A 29 10.08 -1.81 -6.68
CA ILE A 29 11.30 -2.24 -7.38
C ILE A 29 12.30 -2.82 -6.38
N THR A 30 12.55 -2.12 -5.27
CA THR A 30 13.47 -2.57 -4.23
C THR A 30 13.00 -3.88 -3.61
N GLY A 31 11.72 -3.99 -3.25
CA GLY A 31 11.16 -5.21 -2.65
C GLY A 31 11.26 -6.42 -3.57
N LEU A 32 10.95 -6.25 -4.86
CA LEU A 32 11.12 -7.31 -5.84
C LEU A 32 12.61 -7.65 -6.07
N MET A 33 13.50 -6.66 -6.03
CA MET A 33 14.93 -6.89 -6.21
C MET A 33 15.56 -7.66 -5.05
N ASP A 34 15.07 -7.45 -3.82
CA ASP A 34 15.54 -8.15 -2.63
C ASP A 34 15.16 -9.64 -2.67
N GLU A 35 13.91 -9.96 -3.04
CA GLU A 35 13.44 -11.34 -3.18
C GLU A 35 14.15 -12.09 -4.33
N PHE A 36 14.32 -11.45 -5.49
CA PHE A 36 14.95 -12.09 -6.66
C PHE A 36 16.50 -12.05 -6.64
N SER A 37 17.12 -11.47 -5.62
CA SER A 37 18.59 -11.40 -5.41
C SER A 37 19.26 -12.77 -5.51
N GLY A 38 18.61 -13.81 -4.96
CA GLY A 38 19.12 -15.18 -4.99
C GLY A 38 19.15 -15.80 -6.39
N PHE A 39 18.17 -15.48 -7.25
CA PHE A 39 18.06 -16.02 -8.61
C PHE A 39 18.98 -15.31 -9.61
N PHE A 40 19.30 -14.03 -9.35
CA PHE A 40 20.07 -13.17 -10.25
C PHE A 40 21.57 -13.13 -10.02
N LYS A 41 22.09 -13.79 -8.97
CA LYS A 41 23.52 -13.83 -8.63
C LYS A 41 24.42 -14.32 -9.78
N ASN A 42 23.88 -15.06 -10.74
CA ASN A 42 24.64 -15.67 -11.85
C ASN A 42 24.60 -14.90 -13.19
N ARG A 43 23.87 -13.78 -13.32
CA ARG A 43 23.84 -12.99 -14.57
C ARG A 43 24.16 -11.51 -14.31
N LYS A 44 25.15 -10.97 -15.03
CA LYS A 44 25.62 -9.57 -14.96
C LYS A 44 24.61 -8.50 -15.43
N TRP A 45 23.41 -8.87 -15.86
CA TRP A 45 22.45 -7.94 -16.51
C TRP A 45 20.98 -8.00 -16.01
N PRO A 46 20.67 -7.88 -14.70
CA PRO A 46 19.29 -8.07 -14.25
C PRO A 46 18.54 -6.80 -13.86
N ARG A 47 19.21 -5.75 -13.38
CA ARG A 47 18.53 -4.62 -12.72
C ARG A 47 17.80 -3.70 -13.69
N GLU A 48 18.49 -3.19 -14.72
CA GLU A 48 17.91 -2.23 -15.66
C GLU A 48 16.73 -2.81 -16.47
N ARG A 49 16.87 -4.08 -16.90
CA ARG A 49 15.79 -4.76 -17.65
C ARG A 49 14.58 -5.09 -16.77
N PHE A 50 14.81 -5.43 -15.50
CA PHE A 50 13.74 -5.70 -14.56
C PHE A 50 12.92 -4.44 -14.28
N THR A 51 13.59 -3.32 -13.99
CA THR A 51 12.92 -2.03 -13.79
C THR A 51 12.13 -1.61 -15.02
N PHE A 52 12.70 -1.77 -16.23
CA PHE A 52 11.97 -1.47 -17.48
C PHE A 52 10.72 -2.34 -17.66
N ALA A 53 10.79 -3.63 -17.29
CA ALA A 53 9.65 -4.53 -17.35
C ALA A 53 8.55 -4.13 -16.36
N VAL A 54 8.90 -3.80 -15.11
CA VAL A 54 7.93 -3.37 -14.07
C VAL A 54 7.24 -2.06 -14.48
N ILE A 55 8.00 -1.09 -14.99
CA ILE A 55 7.44 0.18 -15.50
C ILE A 55 6.55 -0.08 -16.72
N GLY A 56 6.98 -0.95 -17.63
CA GLY A 56 6.19 -1.32 -18.82
C GLY A 56 4.85 -1.96 -18.45
N ILE A 57 4.81 -2.88 -17.49
CA ILE A 57 3.57 -3.49 -17.00
C ILE A 57 2.68 -2.42 -16.34
N SER A 58 3.26 -1.56 -15.50
CA SER A 58 2.53 -0.48 -14.82
C SER A 58 1.92 0.51 -15.82
N PHE A 59 2.64 0.81 -16.90
CA PHE A 59 2.14 1.65 -17.99
C PHE A 59 0.96 1.00 -18.73
N CYS A 60 1.01 -0.30 -19.00
CA CYS A 60 -0.11 -1.04 -19.59
C CYS A 60 -1.37 -0.98 -18.71
N VAL A 61 -1.22 -1.14 -17.39
CA VAL A 61 -2.34 -1.02 -16.44
C VAL A 61 -2.89 0.41 -16.42
N ALA A 62 -2.00 1.41 -16.44
CA ALA A 62 -2.42 2.82 -16.50
C ALA A 62 -3.21 3.14 -17.77
N LEU A 63 -2.84 2.57 -18.93
CA LEU A 63 -3.55 2.78 -20.19
C LEU A 63 -5.02 2.31 -20.14
N ILE A 64 -5.30 1.22 -19.44
CA ILE A 64 -6.67 0.71 -19.27
C ILE A 64 -7.54 1.75 -18.57
N ASN A 65 -6.98 2.49 -17.60
CA ASN A 65 -7.69 3.51 -16.83
C ASN A 65 -7.94 4.83 -17.59
N VAL A 66 -7.33 5.04 -18.77
CA VAL A 66 -7.50 6.26 -19.59
C VAL A 66 -8.62 6.12 -20.64
N THR A 67 -9.18 4.92 -20.84
CA THR A 67 -10.28 4.66 -21.76
C THR A 67 -11.60 5.37 -21.35
N PRO A 68 -12.59 5.57 -22.25
CA PRO A 68 -13.83 6.33 -21.97
C PRO A 68 -14.77 5.77 -20.88
N GLY A 69 -14.38 4.71 -20.17
CA GLY A 69 -15.02 4.21 -18.94
C GLY A 69 -14.04 4.05 -17.77
N GLY A 70 -12.81 4.54 -17.89
CA GLY A 70 -11.71 4.28 -16.97
C GLY A 70 -11.93 4.81 -15.55
N ILE A 71 -12.69 5.90 -15.38
CA ILE A 71 -13.04 6.44 -14.05
C ILE A 71 -13.84 5.42 -13.21
N TYR A 72 -14.71 4.62 -13.85
CA TYR A 72 -15.45 3.57 -13.14
C TYR A 72 -14.53 2.42 -12.71
N MET A 73 -13.62 2.00 -13.60
CA MET A 73 -12.59 1.00 -13.28
C MET A 73 -11.66 1.47 -12.17
N LEU A 74 -11.22 2.73 -12.22
CA LEU A 74 -10.37 3.35 -11.20
C LEU A 74 -11.08 3.39 -9.85
N HIS A 75 -12.35 3.81 -9.80
CA HIS A 75 -13.13 3.80 -8.57
C HIS A 75 -13.30 2.40 -7.97
N LEU A 76 -13.53 1.38 -8.81
CA LEU A 76 -13.63 0.00 -8.36
C LEU A 76 -12.30 -0.49 -7.77
N LEU A 77 -11.18 -0.23 -8.45
CA LEU A 77 -9.84 -0.65 -8.02
C LEU A 77 -9.43 0.04 -6.72
N ASP A 78 -9.66 1.34 -6.61
CA ASP A 78 -9.33 2.13 -5.41
C ASP A 78 -10.13 1.66 -4.18
N THR A 79 -11.44 1.46 -4.35
CA THR A 79 -12.33 1.10 -3.24
C THR A 79 -12.14 -0.35 -2.79
N TYR A 80 -11.98 -1.29 -3.73
CA TYR A 80 -11.98 -2.72 -3.44
C TYR A 80 -10.58 -3.35 -3.43
N ALA A 81 -9.67 -2.98 -4.33
CA ALA A 81 -8.38 -3.64 -4.44
C ALA A 81 -7.34 -3.00 -3.50
N ALA A 82 -7.19 -1.68 -3.53
CA ALA A 82 -6.16 -1.00 -2.74
C ALA A 82 -6.45 -1.09 -1.24
N GLY A 83 -7.65 -0.70 -0.79
CA GLY A 83 -7.99 -0.67 0.63
C GLY A 83 -7.91 -2.03 1.32
N ILE A 84 -8.55 -3.06 0.76
CA ILE A 84 -8.60 -4.40 1.38
C ILE A 84 -7.22 -5.07 1.37
N SER A 85 -6.48 -4.98 0.26
CA SER A 85 -5.14 -5.59 0.16
C SER A 85 -4.15 -4.95 1.12
N LEU A 86 -4.11 -3.62 1.21
CA LEU A 86 -3.22 -2.89 2.11
C LEU A 86 -3.50 -3.22 3.59
N LEU A 87 -4.77 -3.24 4.00
CA LEU A 87 -5.15 -3.55 5.38
C LEU A 87 -4.82 -4.99 5.76
N CYS A 88 -5.09 -5.95 4.86
CA CYS A 88 -4.71 -7.34 5.07
C CYS A 88 -3.18 -7.50 5.19
N SER A 89 -2.40 -6.87 4.29
CA SER A 89 -0.94 -6.91 4.36
C SER A 89 -0.41 -6.35 5.68
N ALA A 90 -0.90 -5.18 6.10
CA ALA A 90 -0.50 -4.54 7.35
C ALA A 90 -0.84 -5.38 8.59
N LEU A 91 -1.98 -6.11 8.58
CA LEU A 91 -2.32 -7.05 9.66
C LEU A 91 -1.33 -8.20 9.73
N PHE A 92 -1.01 -8.82 8.61
CA PHE A 92 -0.07 -9.94 8.58
C PHE A 92 1.31 -9.49 9.07
N GLU A 93 1.79 -8.32 8.67
CA GLU A 93 3.03 -7.74 9.18
C GLU A 93 2.98 -7.49 10.69
N CYS A 94 1.90 -6.88 11.19
CA CYS A 94 1.72 -6.62 12.61
C CYS A 94 1.68 -7.92 13.43
N ILE A 95 0.98 -8.96 12.96
CA ILE A 95 0.89 -10.26 13.62
C ILE A 95 2.24 -10.98 13.57
N ALA A 96 2.93 -10.94 12.42
CA ALA A 96 4.26 -11.52 12.25
C ALA A 96 5.26 -10.91 13.24
N VAL A 97 5.31 -9.58 13.35
CA VAL A 97 6.24 -8.91 14.26
C VAL A 97 5.86 -9.13 15.73
N SER A 98 4.57 -8.98 16.07
CA SER A 98 4.12 -9.06 17.46
C SER A 98 4.15 -10.48 18.05
N TRP A 99 3.76 -11.49 17.27
CA TRP A 99 3.59 -12.87 17.75
C TRP A 99 4.73 -13.80 17.32
N PHE A 100 5.21 -13.73 16.07
CA PHE A 100 6.25 -14.65 15.58
C PHE A 100 7.66 -14.16 15.91
N TYR A 101 7.97 -12.88 15.67
CA TYR A 101 9.30 -12.33 15.97
C TYR A 101 9.50 -12.10 17.47
N GLY A 102 8.45 -11.65 18.15
CA GLY A 102 8.42 -11.42 19.59
C GLY A 102 8.91 -10.01 19.97
N LEU A 103 8.10 -9.32 20.77
CA LEU A 103 8.29 -7.91 21.12
C LEU A 103 9.63 -7.62 21.84
N GLU A 104 10.17 -8.60 22.59
CA GLU A 104 11.44 -8.43 23.29
C GLU A 104 12.64 -8.45 22.35
N LYS A 105 12.65 -9.34 21.34
CA LYS A 105 13.70 -9.35 20.32
C LYS A 105 13.66 -8.06 19.52
N PHE A 106 12.48 -7.65 19.06
CA PHE A 106 12.30 -6.40 18.35
C PHE A 106 12.81 -5.18 19.15
N CYS A 107 12.54 -5.11 20.46
CA CYS A 107 13.04 -4.02 21.29
C CYS A 107 14.56 -4.05 21.47
N ASN A 108 15.18 -5.23 21.48
CA ASN A 108 16.64 -5.37 21.54
C ASN A 108 17.29 -4.94 20.21
N ASP A 109 16.70 -5.29 19.06
CA ASP A 109 17.19 -4.85 17.75
C ASP A 109 17.10 -3.33 17.62
N VAL A 110 15.98 -2.73 18.03
CA VAL A 110 15.80 -1.27 18.04
C VAL A 110 16.80 -0.59 18.98
N GLU A 111 17.06 -1.16 20.16
CA GLU A 111 18.09 -0.68 21.09
C GLU A 111 19.49 -0.77 20.47
N SER A 112 19.79 -1.83 19.71
CA SER A 112 21.07 -1.97 19.01
C SER A 112 21.24 -1.00 17.85
N MET A 113 20.15 -0.55 17.21
CA MET A 113 20.20 0.41 16.09
C MET A 113 20.26 1.87 16.56
N ILE A 114 19.51 2.21 17.61
CA ILE A 114 19.33 3.60 18.08
C ILE A 114 20.16 3.90 19.34
N GLY A 115 20.64 2.86 20.05
CA GLY A 115 21.41 3.00 21.30
C GLY A 115 20.55 3.24 22.55
N HIS A 116 19.22 3.28 22.43
CA HIS A 116 18.28 3.49 23.54
C HIS A 116 17.07 2.56 23.41
N ARG A 117 16.63 2.02 24.55
CA ARG A 117 15.46 1.14 24.66
C ARG A 117 14.14 1.90 24.50
N PRO A 118 13.28 1.58 23.52
CA PRO A 118 11.99 2.24 23.37
C PRO A 118 11.13 2.03 24.63
N GLY A 119 10.54 3.12 25.13
CA GLY A 119 9.74 3.11 26.35
C GLY A 119 8.48 2.23 26.27
N LEU A 120 7.92 1.89 27.44
CA LEU A 120 6.74 1.01 27.56
C LEU A 120 5.52 1.48 26.76
N TYR A 121 5.33 2.80 26.60
CA TYR A 121 4.26 3.38 25.76
C TYR A 121 4.37 2.95 24.29
N TRP A 122 5.57 2.99 23.71
CA TRP A 122 5.81 2.56 22.33
C TRP A 122 5.59 1.05 22.17
N ARG A 123 6.02 0.27 23.16
CA ARG A 123 5.84 -1.19 23.18
C ARG A 123 4.35 -1.59 23.23
N LEU A 124 3.56 -0.91 24.04
CA LEU A 124 2.10 -1.09 24.11
C LEU A 124 1.38 -0.65 22.83
N CYS A 125 1.82 0.47 22.24
CA CYS A 125 1.28 0.97 20.97
C CYS A 125 1.46 -0.08 19.86
N TRP A 126 2.66 -0.63 19.71
CA TRP A 126 2.94 -1.63 18.67
C TRP A 126 2.27 -2.98 18.91
N LYS A 127 2.13 -3.40 20.17
CA LYS A 127 1.54 -4.71 20.49
C LYS A 127 0.01 -4.73 20.46
N PHE A 128 -0.63 -3.65 20.91
CA PHE A 128 -2.07 -3.63 21.15
C PHE A 128 -2.80 -2.61 20.29
N VAL A 129 -2.29 -1.38 20.21
CA VAL A 129 -3.01 -0.29 19.52
C VAL A 129 -3.03 -0.51 18.02
N SER A 130 -1.88 -0.87 17.43
CA SER A 130 -1.77 -1.11 15.98
C SER A 130 -2.68 -2.26 15.49
N PRO A 131 -2.61 -3.48 16.04
CA PRO A 131 -3.47 -4.56 15.56
C PRO A 131 -4.96 -4.32 15.87
N MET A 132 -5.28 -3.69 17.01
CA MET A 132 -6.68 -3.43 17.37
C MET A 132 -7.32 -2.40 16.43
N PHE A 133 -6.60 -1.35 16.04
CA PHE A 133 -7.08 -0.37 15.08
C PHE A 133 -7.35 -0.98 13.70
N ILE A 134 -6.48 -1.89 13.25
CA ILE A 134 -6.65 -2.52 11.93
C ILE A 134 -7.79 -3.55 11.95
N ILE A 135 -7.97 -4.30 13.05
CA ILE A 135 -9.11 -5.22 13.22
C ILE A 135 -10.44 -4.44 13.18
N VAL A 136 -10.54 -3.35 13.95
CA VAL A 136 -11.75 -2.48 13.94
C VAL A 136 -12.01 -1.91 12.54
N SER A 137 -10.96 -1.50 11.83
CA SER A 137 -11.08 -0.98 10.46
C SER A 137 -11.57 -2.05 9.48
N LEU A 138 -11.09 -3.29 9.60
CA LEU A 138 -11.56 -4.41 8.78
C LEU A 138 -13.03 -4.74 9.03
N GLU A 139 -13.47 -4.79 10.29
CA GLU A 139 -14.87 -5.08 10.61
C GLU A 139 -15.82 -4.05 9.97
N ASN A 140 -15.47 -2.76 10.06
CA ASN A 140 -16.23 -1.68 9.44
C ASN A 140 -16.30 -1.80 7.91
N ILE A 141 -15.20 -2.21 7.26
CA ILE A 141 -15.15 -2.43 5.82
C ILE A 141 -15.97 -3.65 5.40
N ILE A 142 -15.86 -4.76 6.13
CA ILE A 142 -16.64 -5.98 5.87
C ILE A 142 -18.14 -5.70 5.97
N GLN A 143 -18.57 -4.94 6.99
CA GLN A 143 -19.96 -4.53 7.16
C GLN A 143 -20.46 -3.66 5.99
N ARG A 144 -19.65 -2.70 5.52
CA ARG A 144 -19.99 -1.91 4.31
C ARG A 144 -20.09 -2.77 3.06
N LEU A 145 -19.21 -3.76 2.91
CA LEU A 145 -19.18 -4.63 1.74
C LEU A 145 -20.38 -5.57 1.68
N ILE A 146 -20.78 -6.14 2.83
CA ILE A 146 -22.02 -6.92 2.97
C ILE A 146 -23.26 -6.08 2.65
N PHE A 147 -23.31 -4.84 3.14
CA PHE A 147 -24.43 -3.95 2.84
C PHE A 147 -24.55 -3.66 1.33
N VAL A 148 -23.43 -3.36 0.66
CA VAL A 148 -23.40 -3.11 -0.79
C VAL A 148 -23.80 -4.36 -1.58
N VAL A 149 -23.28 -5.53 -1.22
CA VAL A 149 -23.63 -6.80 -1.89
C VAL A 149 -25.11 -7.14 -1.70
N ILE A 150 -25.65 -6.98 -0.49
CA ILE A 150 -27.08 -7.20 -0.21
C ILE A 150 -27.94 -6.20 -1.00
N LEU A 151 -27.54 -4.93 -1.06
CA LEU A 151 -28.29 -3.89 -1.78
C LEU A 151 -28.28 -4.13 -3.30
N GLN A 152 -27.15 -4.60 -3.85
CA GLN A 152 -27.05 -4.98 -5.25
C GLN A 152 -27.86 -6.26 -5.56
N HIS A 153 -27.88 -7.23 -4.65
CA HIS A 153 -28.73 -8.42 -4.76
C HIS A 153 -30.23 -8.08 -4.68
N ILE A 154 -30.60 -7.13 -3.82
CA ILE A 154 -31.98 -6.61 -3.70
C ILE A 154 -32.39 -5.86 -4.97
N HIS A 155 -31.53 -4.99 -5.51
CA HIS A 155 -31.82 -4.26 -6.75
C HIS A 155 -32.00 -5.19 -7.96
N VAL A 156 -31.24 -6.30 -8.03
CA VAL A 156 -31.39 -7.32 -9.09
C VAL A 156 -32.63 -8.20 -8.89
N THR A 157 -33.11 -8.37 -7.66
CA THR A 157 -34.34 -9.14 -7.37
C THR A 157 -35.62 -8.31 -7.59
N ILE A 158 -35.52 -6.98 -7.50
CA ILE A 158 -36.65 -6.05 -7.66
C ILE A 158 -36.91 -5.67 -9.14
N VAL A 159 -35.90 -5.80 -10.02
CA VAL A 159 -35.97 -5.56 -11.47
C VAL A 159 -36.30 -6.86 -12.20
#